data_AF-A0AA86MLZ8-F1
#
_entry.id   AF-A0AA86MLZ8-F1
#
_cell.length_a   1.000
_cell.length_b   1.000
_cell.length_c   1.000
_cell.angle_alpha   90.00
_cell.angle_beta   90.00
_cell.angle_gamma   90.00
#
_symmetry.space_group_name_H-M   'P 1'
#
loop_
_entity.id
_entity.type
_entity.pdbx_description
1 polymer ?
#
loop_
_entity_poly.entity_id
_entity_poly.type
_entity_poly.pdbx_seq_one_letter_code
_entity_poly.pdbx_strand_id
1 'polypeptide(L)'
;MKKLNLDKVDSAEDIKLQIGNMVSNEILLEDEAKVVRVNKILKFFNNPLGKRMIEVYKNNPNKLYREVPFYTEISSIEVNNELSEEYKNENIRLQGIIDCFFEEEDKVILIDYKTDYIEEEKEDEFKNKYIKQLEYYSNAIFKIIGKKVDEKYLYSFYLDKYIRLR
;
A
#
# COMPACT_ATOMS: atom_id res chain seq x y z
N MET A 1 -7.87 -0.53 -5.66
CA MET A 1 -7.05 -1.66 -5.17
C MET A 1 -7.76 -2.47 -4.09
N LYS A 2 -8.22 -1.84 -3.01
CA LYS A 2 -9.00 -2.43 -1.90
C LYS A 2 -9.99 -3.54 -2.25
N LYS A 3 -10.95 -3.24 -3.14
CA LYS A 3 -12.12 -4.09 -3.41
C LYS A 3 -11.97 -5.00 -4.63
N LEU A 4 -10.82 -4.96 -5.31
CA LEU A 4 -10.62 -5.78 -6.51
C LEU A 4 -10.51 -7.26 -6.14
N ASN A 5 -11.29 -8.08 -6.84
CA ASN A 5 -11.10 -9.51 -6.94
C ASN A 5 -9.88 -9.78 -7.84
N LEU A 6 -8.86 -10.43 -7.27
CA LEU A 6 -7.58 -10.70 -7.92
C LEU A 6 -7.63 -11.87 -8.90
N ASP A 7 -8.71 -12.66 -8.93
CA ASP A 7 -8.94 -13.67 -9.97
C ASP A 7 -9.35 -13.06 -11.32
N LYS A 8 -9.65 -11.76 -11.35
CA LYS A 8 -10.24 -11.06 -12.50
C LYS A 8 -9.50 -9.76 -12.81
N VAL A 9 -8.17 -9.79 -12.85
CA VAL A 9 -7.35 -8.58 -13.12
C VAL A 9 -6.46 -8.68 -14.35
N ASP A 10 -6.61 -9.76 -15.13
CA ASP A 10 -5.74 -10.05 -16.28
C ASP A 10 -6.08 -9.19 -17.50
N SER A 11 -7.25 -8.56 -17.55
CA SER A 11 -7.67 -7.70 -18.66
C SER A 11 -8.35 -6.39 -18.21
N ALA A 12 -8.35 -5.40 -19.11
CA ALA A 12 -9.07 -4.15 -18.90
C ALA A 12 -10.57 -4.38 -18.76
N GLU A 13 -11.11 -5.38 -19.47
CA GLU A 13 -12.53 -5.70 -19.45
C GLU A 13 -12.95 -6.29 -18.10
N ASP A 14 -12.13 -7.20 -17.54
CA ASP A 14 -12.40 -7.74 -16.20
C ASP A 14 -12.43 -6.63 -15.15
N ILE A 15 -11.48 -5.70 -15.21
CA ILE A 15 -11.42 -4.57 -14.28
C ILE A 15 -12.63 -3.64 -14.46
N LYS A 16 -13.07 -3.36 -15.69
CA LYS A 16 -14.28 -2.57 -15.95
C LYS A 16 -15.53 -3.24 -15.40
N LEU A 17 -15.69 -4.55 -15.61
CA LEU A 17 -16.80 -5.32 -15.07
C LEU A 17 -16.83 -5.26 -13.54
N GLN A 18 -15.66 -5.36 -12.91
CA GLN A 18 -15.56 -5.19 -11.46
C GLN A 18 -15.98 -3.79 -10.99
N ILE A 19 -15.54 -2.73 -11.67
CA ILE A 19 -15.94 -1.35 -11.35
C ILE A 19 -17.46 -1.17 -11.52
N GLY A 20 -18.03 -1.66 -12.63
CA GLY A 20 -19.48 -1.62 -12.85
C GLY A 20 -20.25 -2.35 -11.75
N ASN A 21 -19.78 -3.53 -11.35
CA ASN A 21 -20.36 -4.26 -10.21
C ASN A 21 -20.22 -3.48 -8.89
N MET A 22 -19.13 -2.74 -8.68
CA MET A 22 -19.00 -1.89 -7.49
C MET A 22 -20.01 -0.75 -7.49
N VAL A 23 -20.32 -0.16 -8.66
CA VAL A 23 -21.38 0.85 -8.78
C VAL A 23 -22.75 0.25 -8.50
N SER A 24 -23.09 -0.87 -9.13
CA SER A 24 -24.37 -1.55 -8.93
C SER A 24 -24.60 -2.02 -7.49
N ASN A 25 -23.53 -2.27 -6.73
CA ASN A 25 -23.60 -2.66 -5.31
C ASN A 25 -23.35 -1.48 -4.36
N GLU A 26 -23.41 -0.23 -4.83
CA GLU A 26 -23.23 0.99 -4.03
C GLU A 26 -21.89 1.08 -3.28
N ILE A 27 -20.87 0.35 -3.75
CA ILE A 27 -19.49 0.42 -3.23
C ILE A 27 -18.78 1.65 -3.80
N LEU A 28 -19.14 2.07 -5.02
CA LEU A 28 -18.65 3.29 -5.67
C LEU A 28 -19.83 4.09 -6.20
N LEU A 29 -19.74 5.42 -6.12
CA LEU A 29 -20.63 6.30 -6.84
C LEU A 29 -20.31 6.28 -8.35
N GLU A 30 -21.29 6.58 -9.19
CA GLU A 30 -21.08 6.67 -10.64
C GLU A 30 -19.96 7.66 -11.00
N ASP A 31 -19.92 8.82 -10.35
CA ASP A 31 -18.91 9.85 -10.61
C ASP A 31 -17.51 9.43 -10.14
N GLU A 32 -17.42 8.65 -9.06
CA GLU A 32 -16.16 8.05 -8.62
C GLU A 32 -15.66 7.02 -9.63
N ALA A 33 -16.56 6.18 -10.17
CA ALA A 33 -16.22 5.20 -11.19
C ALA A 33 -15.71 5.85 -12.48
N LYS A 34 -16.27 7.00 -12.89
CA LYS A 34 -15.86 7.73 -14.10
C LYS A 34 -14.41 8.20 -14.07
N VAL A 35 -13.86 8.50 -12.88
CA VAL A 35 -12.47 8.96 -12.74
C VAL A 35 -11.46 7.81 -12.58
N VAL A 36 -11.93 6.56 -12.47
CA VAL A 36 -11.04 5.38 -12.36
C VAL A 36 -10.36 5.10 -13.69
N ARG A 37 -9.03 5.17 -13.68
CA ARG A 37 -8.19 4.87 -14.86
C ARG A 37 -7.87 3.38 -14.93
N VAL A 38 -8.76 2.60 -15.54
CA VAL A 38 -8.65 1.13 -15.72
C VAL A 38 -7.27 0.70 -16.20
N ASN A 39 -6.73 1.36 -17.22
CA ASN A 39 -5.43 1.01 -17.79
C ASN A 39 -4.28 1.15 -16.80
N LYS A 40 -4.36 2.08 -15.84
CA LYS A 40 -3.32 2.22 -14.80
C LYS A 40 -3.37 1.08 -13.78
N ILE A 41 -4.57 0.62 -13.43
CA ILE A 41 -4.75 -0.58 -12.60
C ILE A 41 -4.20 -1.81 -13.33
N LEU A 42 -4.52 -1.98 -14.61
CA LEU A 42 -4.01 -3.09 -15.41
C LEU A 42 -2.48 -3.06 -15.52
N LYS A 43 -1.88 -1.87 -15.71
CA LYS A 43 -0.42 -1.70 -15.71
C LYS A 43 0.23 -2.12 -14.40
N PHE A 44 -0.43 -1.91 -13.25
CA PHE A 44 0.06 -2.43 -11.98
C PHE A 44 0.16 -3.96 -12.01
N PHE A 45 -0.94 -4.65 -12.33
CA PHE A 45 -0.97 -6.12 -12.32
C PHE A 45 -0.07 -6.76 -13.39
N ASN A 46 0.20 -6.06 -14.49
CA ASN A 46 1.08 -6.54 -15.55
C ASN A 46 2.58 -6.28 -15.30
N ASN A 47 2.94 -5.43 -14.32
CA ASN A 47 4.34 -5.20 -13.99
C ASN A 47 4.90 -6.32 -13.09
N PRO A 48 6.24 -6.45 -12.94
CA PRO A 48 6.85 -7.47 -12.10
C PRO A 48 6.34 -7.54 -10.65
N LEU A 49 6.12 -6.39 -9.99
CA LEU A 49 5.65 -6.34 -8.61
C LEU A 49 4.19 -6.84 -8.48
N GLY A 50 3.32 -6.42 -9.40
CA GLY A 50 1.93 -6.89 -9.45
C GLY A 50 1.84 -8.39 -9.76
N LYS A 51 2.69 -8.91 -10.65
CA LYS A 51 2.76 -10.35 -10.95
C LYS A 51 3.14 -11.18 -9.72
N ARG A 52 4.15 -10.75 -8.94
CA ARG A 52 4.54 -11.38 -7.67
C ARG A 52 3.36 -11.44 -6.70
N MET A 53 2.64 -10.32 -6.54
CA MET A 53 1.45 -10.26 -5.69
C MET A 53 0.35 -11.26 -6.14
N ILE A 54 0.11 -11.36 -7.45
CA ILE A 54 -0.88 -12.31 -8.01
C ILE A 54 -0.43 -13.76 -7.86
N GLU A 55 0.86 -14.04 -8.02
CA GLU A 55 1.41 -15.37 -7.81
C GLU A 55 1.23 -15.84 -6.37
N VAL A 56 1.55 -14.99 -5.38
CA VAL A 56 1.30 -15.30 -3.96
C VAL A 56 -0.20 -15.52 -3.71
N TYR A 57 -1.06 -14.65 -4.25
CA TYR A 57 -2.51 -14.83 -4.14
C TYR A 57 -2.98 -16.18 -4.70
N LYS A 58 -2.53 -16.58 -5.89
CA LYS A 58 -2.93 -17.83 -6.54
C LYS A 58 -2.39 -19.06 -5.79
N ASN A 59 -1.18 -18.98 -5.23
CA ASN A 59 -0.56 -20.10 -4.52
C ASN A 59 -1.08 -20.25 -3.08
N ASN A 60 -1.23 -19.15 -2.35
CA ASN A 60 -1.76 -19.15 -0.99
C ASN A 60 -2.35 -17.77 -0.64
N PRO A 61 -3.67 -17.58 -0.79
CA PRO A 61 -4.34 -16.32 -0.47
C PRO A 61 -4.11 -15.82 0.96
N ASN A 62 -3.84 -16.72 1.92
CA ASN A 62 -3.58 -16.35 3.32
C ASN A 62 -2.24 -15.66 3.54
N LYS A 63 -1.35 -15.67 2.53
CA LYS A 63 -0.08 -14.95 2.54
C LYS A 63 -0.15 -13.57 1.89
N LEU A 64 -1.33 -13.13 1.43
CA LEU A 64 -1.56 -11.79 0.92
C LEU A 64 -2.52 -11.03 1.83
N TYR A 65 -2.05 -9.91 2.35
CA TYR A 65 -2.79 -9.05 3.25
C TYR A 65 -3.02 -7.70 2.56
N ARG A 66 -4.27 -7.24 2.55
CA ARG A 66 -4.65 -5.92 2.01
C ARG A 66 -5.47 -5.17 3.04
N GLU A 67 -5.26 -3.85 3.11
CA GLU A 67 -6.05 -2.93 3.92
C GLU A 67 -6.06 -3.30 5.40
N VAL A 68 -4.86 -3.55 5.94
CA VAL A 68 -4.69 -4.02 7.31
C VAL A 68 -4.63 -2.81 8.25
N PRO A 69 -5.66 -2.59 9.09
CA PRO A 69 -5.59 -1.55 10.09
C PRO A 69 -4.55 -1.92 11.14
N PHE A 70 -3.83 -0.92 11.65
CA PHE A 70 -2.92 -1.10 12.76
C PHE A 70 -3.00 0.11 13.70
N TYR A 71 -2.53 -0.12 14.92
CA TYR A 71 -2.14 0.93 15.83
C TYR A 71 -0.81 0.58 16.46
N THR A 72 -0.03 1.60 16.77
CA THR A 72 1.19 1.47 17.56
C THR A 72 1.34 2.68 18.45
N GLU A 73 2.11 2.52 19.51
CA GLU A 73 2.59 3.64 20.31
C GLU A 73 3.91 4.13 19.72
N ILE A 74 4.05 5.45 19.62
CA ILE A 74 5.30 6.14 19.27
C ILE A 74 5.55 7.23 20.30
N SER A 75 6.82 7.58 20.53
CA SER A 75 7.16 8.64 21.47
C SER A 75 6.58 9.97 21.02
N SER A 76 6.01 10.74 21.95
CA SER A 76 5.50 12.09 21.70
C SER A 76 6.58 13.00 21.08
N ILE A 77 7.82 12.89 21.55
CA ILE A 77 8.98 13.68 21.08
C ILE A 77 9.40 13.28 19.65
N GLU A 78 9.12 12.04 19.21
CA GLU A 78 9.35 11.63 17.82
C GLU A 78 8.41 12.32 16.83
N VAL A 79 7.26 12.81 17.31
CA VAL A 79 6.25 13.51 16.52
C VAL A 79 6.45 15.01 16.59
N ASN A 80 6.74 15.54 17.78
CA ASN A 80 7.07 16.94 17.97
C ASN A 80 8.29 17.08 18.88
N ASN A 81 9.43 17.42 18.28
CA ASN A 81 10.70 17.62 18.97
C ASN A 81 10.77 18.94 19.76
N GLU A 82 9.76 19.81 19.66
CA GLU A 82 9.63 21.03 20.46
C GLU A 82 8.93 20.78 21.81
N LEU A 83 8.43 19.56 22.05
CA LEU A 83 7.82 19.22 23.34
C LEU A 83 8.86 19.26 24.47
N SER A 84 8.44 19.75 25.63
CA SER A 84 9.25 19.76 26.85
C SER A 84 9.64 18.34 27.28
N GLU A 85 10.76 18.23 28.00
CA GLU A 85 11.30 16.96 28.53
C GLU A 85 10.30 16.19 29.43
N GLU A 86 9.28 16.85 29.96
CA GLU A 86 8.21 16.20 30.73
C GLU A 86 7.43 15.16 29.91
N TYR A 87 7.32 15.36 28.59
CA TYR A 87 6.61 14.46 27.67
C TYR A 87 7.47 13.31 27.16
N LYS A 88 8.75 13.22 27.55
CA LYS A 88 9.72 12.25 27.00
C LYS A 88 9.34 10.78 27.20
N ASN A 89 8.60 10.49 28.26
CA ASN A 89 8.13 9.15 28.57
C ASN A 89 6.66 8.93 28.17
N GLU A 90 6.03 9.92 27.53
CA GLU A 90 4.67 9.78 27.03
C GLU A 90 4.68 9.24 25.59
N ASN A 91 3.79 8.28 25.37
CA ASN A 91 3.52 7.73 24.05
C ASN A 91 2.22 8.31 23.52
N ILE A 92 2.20 8.53 22.20
CA ILE A 92 0.97 8.79 21.48
C ILE A 92 0.57 7.55 20.67
N ARG A 93 -0.73 7.39 20.49
CA ARG A 93 -1.27 6.32 19.64
C ARG A 93 -1.27 6.76 18.18
N LEU A 94 -0.43 6.14 17.38
CA LEU A 94 -0.48 6.20 15.93
C LEU A 94 -1.46 5.14 15.41
N GLN A 95 -2.32 5.52 14.47
CA GLN A 95 -3.24 4.60 13.78
C GLN A 95 -3.08 4.77 12.27
N GLY A 96 -3.20 3.67 11.53
CA GLY A 96 -3.10 3.71 10.07
C GLY A 96 -3.65 2.44 9.44
N ILE A 97 -3.62 2.41 8.10
CA ILE A 97 -4.03 1.26 7.30
C ILE A 97 -2.89 0.96 6.34
N ILE A 98 -2.39 -0.27 6.38
CA ILE A 98 -1.39 -0.77 5.44
C ILE A 98 -2.12 -1.21 4.18
N ASP A 99 -1.78 -0.62 3.05
CA ASP A 99 -2.41 -0.91 1.77
C ASP A 99 -2.29 -2.38 1.37
N CYS A 100 -1.07 -2.91 1.34
CA CYS A 100 -0.80 -4.28 0.93
C CYS A 100 0.56 -4.78 1.45
N PHE A 101 0.61 -5.99 1.98
CA PHE A 101 1.87 -6.72 2.13
C PHE A 101 1.64 -8.21 1.88
N PHE A 102 2.69 -8.93 1.50
CA PHE A 102 2.60 -10.36 1.29
C PHE A 102 3.89 -11.09 1.63
N GLU A 103 3.74 -12.38 1.93
CA GLU A 103 4.84 -13.30 2.17
C GLU A 103 5.14 -14.10 0.89
N GLU A 104 6.28 -13.82 0.26
CA GLU A 104 6.81 -14.55 -0.89
C GLU A 104 8.00 -15.37 -0.42
N GLU A 105 7.90 -16.70 -0.50
CA GLU A 105 8.89 -17.61 0.10
C GLU A 105 9.09 -17.30 1.60
N ASP A 106 10.29 -16.85 1.97
CA ASP A 106 10.69 -16.42 3.32
C ASP A 106 10.81 -14.89 3.46
N LYS A 107 10.45 -14.12 2.42
CA LYS A 107 10.52 -12.66 2.40
C LYS A 107 9.15 -12.04 2.63
N VAL A 108 9.14 -10.89 3.29
CA VAL A 108 7.96 -10.03 3.44
C VAL A 108 8.11 -8.79 2.56
N ILE A 109 7.15 -8.59 1.66
CA ILE A 109 7.11 -7.48 0.73
C ILE A 109 5.97 -6.54 1.12
N LEU A 110 6.28 -5.27 1.34
CA LEU A 110 5.34 -4.20 1.62
C LEU A 110 5.14 -3.33 0.37
N ILE A 111 3.89 -3.07 0.00
CA ILE A 111 3.49 -2.16 -1.07
C ILE A 111 2.54 -1.10 -0.51
N ASP A 112 2.85 0.16 -0.78
CA ASP A 112 1.94 1.28 -0.56
C ASP A 112 1.63 1.97 -1.91
N TYR A 113 0.35 2.26 -2.15
CA TYR A 113 -0.17 2.80 -3.40
C TYR A 113 -0.37 4.31 -3.30
N LYS A 114 0.27 5.06 -4.20
CA LYS A 114 0.18 6.53 -4.22
C LYS A 114 -0.40 7.04 -5.53
N THR A 115 -1.30 8.01 -5.40
CA THR A 115 -1.95 8.72 -6.51
C THR A 115 -1.44 10.15 -6.65
N ASP A 116 -0.58 10.61 -5.73
CA ASP A 116 0.01 11.95 -5.77
C ASP A 116 0.68 12.23 -7.13
N TYR A 117 0.59 13.49 -7.54
CA TYR A 117 1.40 14.01 -8.62
C TYR A 117 2.88 14.01 -8.21
N ILE A 118 3.74 13.63 -9.14
CA ILE A 118 5.19 13.62 -8.97
C ILE A 118 5.85 13.94 -10.31
N GLU A 119 6.80 14.88 -10.31
CA GLU A 119 7.71 15.10 -11.43
C GLU A 119 8.76 13.99 -11.44
N GLU A 120 9.09 13.42 -12.62
CA GLU A 120 10.02 12.28 -12.71
C GLU A 120 11.37 12.55 -12.04
N GLU A 121 11.86 13.79 -12.09
CA GLU A 121 13.13 14.22 -11.51
C GLU A 121 13.09 14.29 -9.96
N LYS A 122 11.91 14.23 -9.34
CA LYS A 122 11.69 14.35 -7.88
C LYS A 122 11.40 13.00 -7.20
N GLU A 123 11.85 11.89 -7.79
CA GLU A 123 11.65 10.55 -7.22
C GLU A 123 12.20 10.43 -5.79
N ASP A 124 13.33 11.08 -5.49
CA ASP A 124 13.95 11.01 -4.16
C ASP A 124 13.21 11.83 -3.11
N GLU A 125 12.67 13.00 -3.48
CA GLU A 125 11.78 13.78 -2.60
C GLU A 125 10.52 12.97 -2.25
N PHE A 126 9.98 12.27 -3.25
CA PHE A 126 8.82 11.41 -3.06
C PHE A 126 9.10 10.22 -2.13
N LYS A 127 10.27 9.58 -2.25
CA LYS A 127 10.71 8.55 -1.29
C LYS A 127 10.81 9.12 0.12
N ASN A 128 11.47 10.27 0.27
CA ASN A 128 11.68 10.91 1.56
C ASN A 128 10.37 11.31 2.25
N LYS A 129 9.35 11.72 1.47
CA LYS A 129 8.01 12.01 1.98
C LYS A 129 7.37 10.81 2.69
N TYR A 130 7.63 9.59 2.21
CA TYR A 130 6.95 8.38 2.67
C TYR A 130 7.81 7.41 3.48
N ILE A 131 9.10 7.70 3.65
CA ILE A 131 10.03 6.81 4.34
C ILE A 131 9.57 6.49 5.77
N LYS A 132 9.20 7.53 6.54
CA LYS A 132 8.75 7.38 7.94
C LYS A 132 7.44 6.58 8.03
N GLN A 133 6.53 6.78 7.08
CA GLN A 133 5.27 6.02 7.00
C GLN A 133 5.56 4.52 6.78
N LEU A 134 6.44 4.20 5.84
CA LEU A 134 6.80 2.82 5.55
C LEU A 134 7.57 2.16 6.71
N GLU A 135 8.32 2.92 7.50
CA GLU A 135 8.92 2.43 8.74
C GLU A 135 7.86 2.06 9.79
N TYR A 136 6.85 2.91 9.98
CA TYR A 136 5.71 2.59 10.86
C TYR A 136 4.97 1.32 10.38
N TYR A 137 4.77 1.17 9.07
CA TYR A 137 4.13 -0.01 8.50
C TYR A 137 4.99 -1.25 8.69
N SER A 138 6.30 -1.17 8.45
CA SER A 138 7.22 -2.29 8.68
C SER A 138 7.23 -2.74 10.14
N ASN A 139 7.24 -1.79 11.08
CA ASN A 139 7.17 -2.09 12.51
C ASN A 139 5.82 -2.73 12.89
N ALA A 140 4.72 -2.24 12.30
CA ALA A 140 3.40 -2.84 12.50
C ALA A 140 3.33 -4.28 11.94
N ILE A 141 3.84 -4.52 10.73
CA ILE A 141 3.90 -5.85 10.13
C ILE A 141 4.71 -6.81 11.00
N PHE A 142 5.86 -6.37 11.50
CA PHE A 142 6.66 -7.17 12.43
C PHE A 142 5.86 -7.57 13.69
N LYS A 143 5.06 -6.65 14.25
CA LYS A 143 4.19 -6.96 15.40
C LYS A 143 3.03 -7.90 15.04
N ILE A 144 2.52 -7.84 13.81
CA ILE A 144 1.38 -8.66 13.35
C ILE A 144 1.80 -10.10 13.05
N ILE A 145 2.91 -10.30 12.31
CA ILE A 145 3.32 -11.64 11.81
C ILE A 145 4.66 -12.12 12.35
N GLY A 146 5.38 -11.32 13.14
CA GLY A 146 6.69 -11.69 13.72
C GLY A 146 7.87 -11.67 12.74
N LYS A 147 7.67 -11.17 11.51
CA LYS A 147 8.69 -11.14 10.45
C LYS A 147 9.01 -9.71 10.02
N LYS A 148 10.29 -9.44 9.77
CA LYS A 148 10.73 -8.13 9.26
C LYS A 148 10.34 -7.98 7.81
N VAL A 149 10.07 -6.75 7.38
CA VAL A 149 9.87 -6.41 5.97
C VAL A 149 11.21 -6.38 5.25
N ASP A 150 11.37 -7.23 4.23
CA ASP A 150 12.58 -7.36 3.42
C ASP A 150 12.60 -6.37 2.26
N GLU A 151 11.43 -6.09 1.68
CA GLU A 151 11.31 -5.17 0.54
C GLU A 151 10.15 -4.19 0.76
N LYS A 152 10.42 -2.90 0.54
CA LYS A 152 9.44 -1.82 0.65
C LYS A 152 9.28 -1.16 -0.71
N TYR A 153 8.05 -1.03 -1.18
CA TYR A 153 7.72 -0.42 -2.45
C TYR A 153 6.65 0.66 -2.31
N LEU A 154 6.87 1.78 -2.99
CA LEU A 154 5.81 2.71 -3.35
C LEU A 154 5.41 2.43 -4.80
N TYR A 155 4.13 2.23 -5.07
CA TYR A 155 3.63 2.22 -6.45
C TYR A 155 2.96 3.54 -6.77
N SER A 156 3.58 4.32 -7.67
CA SER A 156 3.02 5.58 -8.16
C SER A 156 2.07 5.30 -9.33
N PHE A 157 0.78 5.53 -9.12
CA PHE A 157 -0.21 5.56 -10.19
C PHE A 157 -0.06 6.79 -11.09
N TYR A 158 0.68 7.82 -10.71
CA TYR A 158 0.98 8.92 -11.61
C TYR A 158 2.00 8.49 -12.67
N LEU A 159 3.13 7.92 -12.23
CA LEU A 159 4.24 7.46 -13.09
C LEU A 159 4.05 6.05 -13.67
N ASP A 160 3.04 5.30 -13.21
CA ASP A 160 2.85 3.87 -13.51
C ASP A 160 4.07 3.00 -13.12
N LYS A 161 4.81 3.38 -12.07
CA LYS A 161 6.09 2.79 -11.67
C LYS A 161 6.09 2.37 -10.20
N TYR A 162 6.73 1.23 -9.90
CA TYR A 162 7.12 0.89 -8.53
C TYR A 162 8.52 1.40 -8.22
N ILE A 163 8.66 2.02 -7.06
CA ILE A 163 9.89 2.60 -6.54
C ILE A 163 10.28 1.78 -5.32
N ARG A 164 11.44 1.13 -5.39
CA ARG A 164 11.99 0.40 -4.25
C ARG A 164 12.66 1.37 -3.29
N LEU A 165 12.34 1.26 -2.01
CA LEU A 165 13.05 1.97 -0.95
C LEU A 165 14.18 1.07 -0.43
N ARG A 166 15.32 1.70 -0.12
CA ARG A 166 16.44 1.03 0.54
C ARG A 166 16.17 0.81 2.03
#